data_AF-A0A4Q5LYR4-F1
#
_entry.id   AF-A0A4Q5LYR4-F1
#
_cell.length_a   1.000
_cell.length_b   1.000
_cell.length_c   1.000
_cell.angle_alpha   90.00
_cell.angle_beta   90.00
_cell.angle_gamma   90.00
#
_symmetry.space_group_name_H-M   'P 1'
#
loop_
_entity.id
_entity.type
_entity.pdbx_description
1 polymer ?
#
loop_
_entity_poly.entity_id
_entity_poly.type
_entity_poly.pdbx_seq_one_letter_code
_entity_poly.pdbx_strand_id
1 'polypeptide(L)'
;MEKQNYQNHVRYYPLHHFIFYPVAGFLMGLCIYFSSQYQEQQLIWIVMSSVVFLVIWLSYMLRQHYALINQDRIVRLELRFRYYLLTKKRLELIEHKLTLKQLLALRFASDEELPELIEEAAAINLSAKEIKQSIKNWTPDYMRV
;
A
#
# COMPACT_ATOMS: atom_id res chain seq x y z
N MET A 1 3.88 10.13 17.87
CA MET A 1 4.05 8.93 17.03
C MET A 1 5.48 8.48 17.19
N GLU A 2 5.73 7.17 17.33
CA GLU A 2 7.09 6.66 17.30
C GLU A 2 7.77 6.97 15.95
N LYS A 3 9.10 7.14 15.96
CA LYS A 3 9.86 7.32 14.73
C LYS A 3 9.76 6.03 13.90
N GLN A 4 9.39 6.18 12.63
CA GLN A 4 9.29 5.03 11.72
C GLN A 4 10.67 4.47 11.41
N ASN A 5 10.77 3.15 11.31
CA ASN A 5 11.96 2.40 10.91
C ASN A 5 11.53 1.07 10.27
N TYR A 6 12.51 0.24 9.87
CA TYR A 6 12.26 -1.05 9.24
C TYR A 6 11.28 -1.96 10.02
N GLN A 7 11.28 -1.93 11.35
CA GLN A 7 10.43 -2.79 12.18
C GLN A 7 8.96 -2.33 12.27
N ASN A 8 8.70 -1.02 12.18
CA ASN A 8 7.37 -0.44 12.40
C ASN A 8 6.83 0.41 11.22
N HIS A 9 7.38 0.23 10.02
CA HIS A 9 6.97 0.98 8.83
C HIS A 9 5.59 0.62 8.26
N VAL A 10 5.05 -0.56 8.60
CA VAL A 10 3.72 -0.98 8.17
C VAL A 10 2.67 -0.20 8.95
N ARG A 11 1.72 0.41 8.24
CA ARG A 11 0.67 1.23 8.84
C ARG A 11 -0.70 0.63 8.58
N TYR A 12 -1.56 0.72 9.59
CA TYR A 12 -2.98 0.42 9.48
C TYR A 12 -3.79 1.68 9.73
N TYR A 13 -4.95 1.77 9.08
CA TYR A 13 -5.97 2.76 9.41
C TYR A 13 -7.05 2.07 10.25
N PRO A 14 -7.13 2.33 11.57
CA PRO A 14 -7.92 1.49 12.49
C PRO A 14 -9.41 1.41 12.15
N LEU A 15 -10.03 2.55 11.82
CA LEU A 15 -11.45 2.60 11.46
C LEU A 15 -11.77 1.71 10.26
N HIS A 16 -10.83 1.55 9.33
CA HIS A 16 -11.03 0.73 8.14
C HIS A 16 -10.68 -0.75 8.36
N HIS A 17 -9.50 -1.02 8.92
CA HIS A 17 -8.97 -2.38 9.03
C HIS A 17 -9.58 -3.17 10.18
N PHE A 18 -9.89 -2.50 11.31
CA PHE A 18 -10.32 -3.16 12.54
C PHE A 18 -11.76 -2.87 12.94
N ILE A 19 -12.45 -1.96 12.24
CA ILE A 19 -13.87 -1.65 12.50
C ILE A 19 -14.71 -1.93 11.26
N PHE A 20 -14.49 -1.23 10.14
CA PHE A 20 -15.33 -1.35 8.94
C PHE A 20 -15.39 -2.77 8.39
N TYR A 21 -14.25 -3.39 8.06
CA TYR A 21 -14.27 -4.74 7.47
C TYR A 21 -14.76 -5.83 8.44
N PRO A 22 -14.36 -5.86 9.72
CA PRO A 22 -14.93 -6.80 10.68
C PRO A 22 -16.45 -6.67 10.83
N VAL A 23 -16.97 -5.44 10.97
CA VAL A 23 -18.42 -5.22 11.10
C VAL A 23 -19.15 -5.59 9.81
N ALA A 24 -18.63 -5.19 8.64
CA ALA A 24 -19.24 -5.54 7.36
C ALA A 24 -19.24 -7.06 7.12
N GLY A 25 -18.16 -7.76 7.48
CA GLY A 25 -18.07 -9.21 7.41
C GLY A 25 -19.06 -9.91 8.36
N PHE A 26 -19.22 -9.38 9.57
CA PHE A 26 -20.22 -9.87 10.53
C PHE A 26 -21.65 -9.70 10.00
N LEU A 27 -21.98 -8.51 9.46
CA LEU A 27 -23.28 -8.24 8.85
C LEU A 27 -23.55 -9.15 7.65
N MET A 28 -22.53 -9.40 6.82
CA MET A 28 -22.63 -10.36 5.71
C MET A 28 -22.96 -11.77 6.22
N GLY A 29 -22.27 -12.23 7.28
CA GLY A 29 -22.54 -13.52 7.92
C GLY A 29 -23.96 -13.62 8.47
N LEU A 30 -24.46 -12.56 9.13
CA LEU A 30 -25.84 -12.49 9.61
C LEU A 30 -26.87 -12.57 8.48
N CYS A 31 -26.65 -11.83 7.38
CA CYS A 31 -27.58 -11.86 6.24
C CYS A 31 -27.62 -13.25 5.60
N ILE A 32 -26.47 -13.91 5.44
CA ILE A 32 -26.40 -15.28 4.94
C ILE A 32 -27.12 -16.24 5.89
N TYR A 33 -26.86 -16.15 7.19
CA TYR A 33 -27.53 -16.98 8.20
C TYR A 33 -29.05 -16.80 8.18
N PHE A 34 -29.55 -15.56 8.17
CA PHE A 34 -30.99 -15.33 8.13
C PHE A 34 -31.64 -15.73 6.81
N SER A 35 -30.90 -15.70 5.70
CA SER A 35 -31.40 -16.22 4.42
C SER A 35 -31.69 -17.73 4.47
N SER A 36 -31.01 -18.49 5.33
CA SER A 36 -31.27 -19.92 5.51
C SER A 36 -32.30 -20.22 6.60
N GLN A 37 -32.50 -19.33 7.57
CA GLN A 37 -33.47 -19.53 8.64
C GLN A 37 -34.89 -19.07 8.31
N TYR A 38 -35.03 -17.98 7.55
CA TYR A 38 -36.34 -17.35 7.28
C TYR A 38 -36.73 -17.48 5.81
N GLN A 39 -37.28 -18.64 5.45
CA GLN A 39 -37.58 -18.98 4.05
C GLN A 39 -38.59 -18.03 3.38
N GLU A 40 -39.58 -17.52 4.12
CA GLU A 40 -40.53 -16.52 3.60
C GLU A 40 -39.88 -15.17 3.25
N GLN A 41 -38.75 -14.85 3.90
CA GLN A 41 -38.02 -13.59 3.73
C GLN A 41 -36.69 -13.79 2.99
N GLN A 42 -36.46 -14.99 2.45
CA GLN A 42 -35.17 -15.39 1.87
C GLN A 42 -34.70 -14.41 0.80
N LEU A 43 -35.61 -13.95 -0.08
CA LEU A 43 -35.28 -13.00 -1.14
C LEU A 43 -34.73 -11.68 -0.58
N ILE A 44 -35.34 -11.17 0.51
CA ILE A 44 -34.90 -9.92 1.17
C ILE A 44 -33.47 -10.11 1.69
N TRP A 45 -33.20 -11.22 2.38
CA TRP A 45 -31.87 -11.51 2.93
C TRP A 45 -30.80 -11.74 1.86
N ILE A 46 -31.16 -12.33 0.71
CA ILE A 46 -30.26 -12.47 -0.46
C ILE A 46 -29.92 -11.10 -1.05
N VAL A 47 -30.91 -10.23 -1.23
CA VAL A 47 -30.71 -8.87 -1.74
C VAL A 47 -29.83 -8.07 -0.77
N MET A 48 -30.12 -8.13 0.53
CA MET A 48 -29.30 -7.49 1.57
C MET A 48 -27.86 -7.99 1.55
N SER A 49 -27.65 -9.31 1.44
CA SER A 49 -26.30 -9.90 1.34
C SER A 49 -25.57 -9.39 0.10
N SER A 50 -26.26 -9.29 -1.03
CA SER A 50 -25.69 -8.77 -2.28
C SER A 50 -25.30 -7.29 -2.16
N VAL A 51 -26.12 -6.46 -1.51
CA VAL A 51 -25.79 -5.06 -1.25
C VAL A 51 -24.58 -4.93 -0.33
N VAL A 52 -24.53 -5.68 0.77
CA VAL A 52 -23.37 -5.68 1.69
C VAL A 52 -22.11 -6.12 0.96
N PHE A 53 -22.19 -7.19 0.15
CA PHE A 53 -21.09 -7.65 -0.69
C PHE A 53 -20.61 -6.55 -1.66
N LEU A 54 -21.53 -5.87 -2.35
CA LEU A 54 -21.18 -4.79 -3.27
C LEU A 54 -20.49 -3.62 -2.56
N VAL A 55 -20.92 -3.28 -1.34
CA VAL A 55 -20.27 -2.23 -0.53
C VAL A 55 -18.85 -2.65 -0.12
N ILE A 56 -18.67 -3.88 0.37
CA ILE A 56 -17.35 -4.42 0.71
C ILE A 56 -16.45 -4.41 -0.53
N TRP A 57 -16.96 -4.94 -1.65
CA TRP A 57 -16.23 -5.02 -2.91
C TRP A 57 -15.82 -3.63 -3.42
N LEU A 58 -16.75 -2.68 -3.46
CA LEU A 58 -16.47 -1.30 -3.86
C LEU A 58 -15.40 -0.67 -2.96
N SER A 59 -15.52 -0.80 -1.64
CA SER A 59 -14.53 -0.26 -0.70
C SER A 59 -13.13 -0.85 -0.91
N TYR A 60 -13.05 -2.15 -1.21
CA TYR A 60 -11.82 -2.84 -1.52
C TYR A 60 -11.22 -2.34 -2.84
N MET A 61 -12.04 -2.18 -3.89
CA MET A 61 -11.61 -1.63 -5.18
C MET A 61 -11.04 -0.21 -5.04
N LEU A 62 -11.74 0.67 -4.32
CA LEU A 62 -11.30 2.06 -4.10
C LEU A 62 -9.92 2.11 -3.42
N ARG A 63 -9.68 1.27 -2.40
CA ARG A 63 -8.37 1.18 -1.75
C ARG A 63 -7.33 0.54 -2.67
N GLN A 64 -7.59 -0.68 -3.13
CA GLN A 64 -6.58 -1.52 -3.78
C GLN A 64 -6.19 -1.01 -5.15
N HIS A 65 -7.15 -0.53 -5.94
CA HIS A 65 -6.91 -0.11 -7.32
C HIS A 65 -6.69 1.38 -7.41
N TYR A 66 -7.48 2.23 -6.75
CA TYR A 66 -7.33 3.66 -6.96
C TYR A 66 -6.27 4.27 -6.03
N ALA A 67 -6.38 4.03 -4.72
CA ALA A 67 -5.46 4.65 -3.77
C ALA A 67 -4.03 4.12 -3.91
N LEU A 68 -3.83 2.79 -3.93
CA LEU A 68 -2.47 2.21 -4.00
C LEU A 68 -1.78 2.51 -5.33
N ILE A 69 -2.48 2.40 -6.47
CA ILE A 69 -1.89 2.74 -7.79
C ILE A 69 -1.51 4.23 -7.83
N ASN A 70 -2.34 5.11 -7.28
CA ASN A 70 -2.01 6.53 -7.22
C ASN A 70 -0.78 6.77 -6.34
N GLN A 71 -0.70 6.14 -5.16
CA GLN A 71 0.49 6.23 -4.30
C GLN A 71 1.75 5.68 -4.98
N ASP A 72 1.64 4.59 -5.75
CA ASP A 72 2.77 4.02 -6.50
C ASP A 72 3.28 4.98 -7.58
N ARG A 73 2.36 5.67 -8.27
CA ARG A 73 2.71 6.72 -9.24
C ARG A 73 3.37 7.92 -8.55
N ILE A 74 2.86 8.34 -7.41
CA ILE A 74 3.42 9.46 -6.63
C ILE A 74 4.85 9.11 -6.16
N VAL A 75 5.06 7.94 -5.56
CA VAL A 75 6.41 7.51 -5.11
C VAL A 75 7.39 7.49 -6.28
N ARG A 76 6.98 7.00 -7.45
CA ARG A 76 7.84 7.02 -8.65
C ARG A 76 8.22 8.45 -9.05
N LEU A 77 7.25 9.38 -9.06
CA LEU A 77 7.51 10.78 -9.38
C LEU A 77 8.41 11.46 -8.36
N GLU A 78 8.18 11.19 -7.06
CA GLU A 78 8.99 11.68 -5.97
C GLU A 78 10.45 11.22 -6.12
N LEU A 79 10.68 9.93 -6.34
CA LEU A 79 12.02 9.38 -6.52
C LEU A 79 12.73 9.95 -7.75
N ARG A 80 12.02 10.07 -8.89
CA ARG A 80 12.56 10.71 -10.10
C ARG A 80 12.98 12.14 -9.83
N PHE A 81 12.15 12.89 -9.11
CA PHE A 81 12.41 14.28 -8.76
C PHE A 81 13.60 14.40 -7.80
N ARG A 82 13.62 13.65 -6.69
CA ARG A 82 14.70 13.64 -5.71
C ARG A 82 16.03 13.24 -6.36
N TYR A 83 16.05 12.15 -7.11
CA TYR A 83 17.25 11.71 -7.83
C TYR A 83 17.76 12.76 -8.81
N TYR A 84 16.87 13.43 -9.57
CA TYR A 84 17.27 14.51 -10.48
C TYR A 84 17.81 15.73 -9.73
N LEU A 85 17.20 16.14 -8.62
CA LEU A 85 17.68 17.26 -7.83
C LEU A 85 19.10 17.02 -7.32
N LEU A 86 19.37 15.82 -6.83
CA LEU A 86 20.64 15.41 -6.20
C LEU A 86 21.75 15.15 -7.21
N THR A 87 21.43 14.53 -8.35
CA THR A 87 22.45 14.05 -9.31
C THR A 87 22.50 14.82 -10.62
N LYS A 88 21.48 15.63 -10.92
CA LYS A 88 21.19 16.23 -12.24
C LYS A 88 21.01 15.21 -13.37
N LYS A 89 20.83 13.93 -13.04
CA LYS A 89 20.55 12.85 -13.99
C LYS A 89 19.10 12.40 -13.87
N ARG A 90 18.54 11.92 -14.98
CA ARG A 90 17.18 11.37 -15.01
C ARG A 90 17.19 9.95 -14.48
N LEU A 91 16.39 9.66 -13.44
CA LEU A 91 16.28 8.31 -12.87
C LEU A 91 15.79 7.30 -13.92
N GLU A 92 14.98 7.75 -14.88
CA GLU A 92 14.43 6.91 -15.94
C GLU A 92 15.51 6.19 -16.79
N LEU A 93 16.75 6.69 -16.80
CA LEU A 93 17.88 6.07 -17.48
C LEU A 93 18.27 4.72 -16.86
N ILE A 94 17.99 4.51 -15.57
CA ILE A 94 18.31 3.29 -14.82
C ILE A 94 17.08 2.63 -14.18
N GLU A 95 15.95 3.34 -14.11
CA GLU A 95 14.71 2.88 -13.46
C GLU A 95 14.20 1.55 -14.04
N HIS A 96 14.44 1.27 -15.32
CA HIS A 96 14.04 0.01 -15.95
C HIS A 96 14.72 -1.24 -15.35
N LYS A 97 15.83 -1.05 -14.60
CA LYS A 97 16.51 -2.10 -13.83
C LYS A 97 15.89 -2.32 -12.44
N LEU A 98 14.99 -1.43 -12.02
CA LEU A 98 14.36 -1.44 -10.70
C LEU A 98 12.89 -1.87 -10.83
N THR A 99 12.50 -2.82 -10.01
CA THR A 99 11.11 -3.21 -9.81
C THR A 99 10.35 -2.17 -8.99
N LEU A 100 9.02 -2.16 -9.12
CA LEU A 100 8.16 -1.30 -8.30
C LEU A 100 8.40 -1.51 -6.79
N LYS A 101 8.63 -2.75 -6.34
CA LYS A 101 8.90 -3.03 -4.93
C LYS A 101 10.20 -2.41 -4.43
N GLN A 102 11.24 -2.39 -5.26
CA GLN A 102 12.52 -1.73 -4.95
C GLN A 102 12.34 -0.21 -4.88
N LEU A 103 11.63 0.39 -5.85
CA LEU A 103 11.29 1.82 -5.81
C LEU A 103 10.51 2.17 -4.53
N LEU A 104 9.48 1.39 -4.19
CA LEU A 104 8.72 1.58 -2.96
C LEU A 104 9.56 1.42 -1.69
N ALA A 105 10.65 0.66 -1.71
CA ALA A 105 11.58 0.57 -0.59
C ALA A 105 12.50 1.80 -0.50
N LEU A 106 13.01 2.27 -1.64
CA LEU A 106 13.91 3.42 -1.75
C LEU A 106 13.29 4.73 -1.24
N ARG A 107 11.96 4.86 -1.22
CA ARG A 107 11.28 6.06 -0.68
C ARG A 107 11.67 6.39 0.76
N PHE A 108 12.05 5.38 1.54
CA PHE A 108 12.45 5.54 2.94
C PHE A 108 13.91 6.01 3.09
N ALA A 109 14.71 6.01 2.03
CA ALA A 109 16.09 6.48 2.09
C ALA A 109 16.12 8.01 2.20
N SER A 110 17.05 8.52 2.99
CA SER A 110 17.35 9.95 3.06
C SER A 110 17.98 10.48 1.77
N ASP A 111 17.98 11.80 1.58
CA ASP A 111 18.57 12.41 0.37
C ASP A 111 20.08 12.18 0.28
N GLU A 112 20.77 12.04 1.41
CA GLU A 112 22.22 11.84 1.45
C GLU A 112 22.65 10.47 0.91
N GLU A 113 21.84 9.43 1.11
CA GLU A 113 22.17 8.05 0.72
C GLU A 113 21.39 7.56 -0.51
N LEU A 114 20.33 8.27 -0.91
CA LEU A 114 19.42 7.84 -1.98
C LEU A 114 20.12 7.58 -3.33
N PRO A 115 20.99 8.47 -3.85
CA PRO A 115 21.62 8.22 -5.16
C PRO A 115 22.48 6.97 -5.18
N GLU A 116 23.32 6.78 -4.16
CA GLU A 116 24.21 5.61 -4.06
C GLU A 116 23.40 4.31 -3.92
N LEU A 117 22.38 4.32 -3.08
CA LEU A 117 21.53 3.15 -2.85
C LEU A 117 20.71 2.77 -4.10
N ILE A 118 20.30 3.75 -4.92
CA ILE A 118 19.64 3.51 -6.21
C ILE A 118 20.60 2.81 -7.18
N GLU A 119 21.83 3.31 -7.32
CA GLU A 119 22.83 2.74 -8.22
C GLU A 119 23.21 1.33 -7.78
N GLU A 120 23.41 1.11 -6.47
CA GLU A 120 23.69 -0.20 -5.89
C GLU A 120 22.52 -1.17 -6.16
N ALA A 121 21.29 -0.77 -5.85
CA ALA A 121 20.11 -1.58 -6.11
C ALA A 121 19.97 -1.95 -7.58
N ALA A 122 20.32 -1.04 -8.50
CA ALA A 122 20.28 -1.29 -9.95
C ALA A 122 21.45 -2.15 -10.46
N ALA A 123 22.62 -2.10 -9.79
CA ALA A 123 23.82 -2.83 -10.19
C ALA A 123 23.81 -4.29 -9.74
N ILE A 124 23.45 -4.54 -8.47
CA ILE A 124 23.49 -5.88 -7.86
C ILE A 124 22.09 -6.46 -7.58
N ASN A 125 21.03 -5.78 -8.03
CA ASN A 125 19.64 -6.23 -7.93
C ASN A 125 19.18 -6.53 -6.49
N LEU A 126 19.47 -5.60 -5.57
CA LEU A 126 19.05 -5.73 -4.16
C LEU A 126 17.54 -5.93 -4.04
N SER A 127 17.11 -6.90 -3.25
CA SER A 127 15.69 -7.05 -2.93
C SER A 127 15.15 -5.83 -2.17
N ALA A 128 13.85 -5.59 -2.26
CA ALA A 128 13.19 -4.51 -1.51
C ALA A 128 13.39 -4.63 0.02
N LYS A 129 13.67 -5.84 0.52
CA LYS A 129 14.00 -6.08 1.93
C LYS A 129 15.41 -5.61 2.24
N GLU A 130 16.39 -6.03 1.43
CA GLU A 130 17.79 -5.63 1.58
C GLU A 130 17.94 -4.11 1.48
N ILE A 131 17.29 -3.46 0.50
CA ILE A 131 17.26 -1.99 0.39
C ILE A 131 16.83 -1.35 1.71
N LYS A 132 15.71 -1.80 2.31
CA LYS A 132 15.24 -1.21 3.57
C LYS A 132 16.19 -1.47 4.74
N GLN A 133 16.93 -2.57 4.72
CA GLN A 133 17.92 -2.91 5.74
C GLN A 133 19.21 -2.09 5.58
N SER A 134 19.54 -1.68 4.36
CA SER A 134 20.71 -0.84 4.06
C SER A 134 20.52 0.64 4.39
N ILE A 135 19.28 1.11 4.58
CA ILE A 135 18.97 2.51 4.93
C ILE A 135 19.49 2.83 6.32
N LYS A 136 20.42 3.79 6.39
CA LYS A 136 20.98 4.29 7.66
C LYS A 136 20.12 5.40 8.24
N ASN A 137 19.64 6.30 7.39
CA ASN A 137 18.86 7.47 7.78
C ASN A 137 17.43 7.34 7.27
N TRP A 138 16.58 6.71 8.08
CA TRP A 138 15.19 6.44 7.70
C TRP A 138 14.34 7.71 7.61
N THR A 139 13.80 7.97 6.42
CA THR A 139 12.81 9.00 6.15
C THR A 139 11.41 8.41 6.29
N PRO A 140 10.63 8.82 7.30
CA PRO A 140 9.33 8.22 7.54
C PRO A 140 8.28 8.62 6.50
N ASP A 141 7.47 7.65 6.05
CA ASP A 141 6.31 7.88 5.19
C ASP A 141 5.03 7.79 6.03
N TYR A 142 4.52 8.96 6.41
CA TYR A 142 3.29 9.11 7.19
C TYR A 142 2.04 9.33 6.31
N MET A 143 2.14 9.23 4.98
CA MET A 143 1.00 9.46 4.09
C MET A 143 0.49 8.17 3.45
N ARG A 144 1.29 7.10 3.48
CA ARG A 144 0.89 5.77 3.01
C ARG A 144 0.35 4.88 4.13
N VAL A 145 -0.74 4.18 3.84
CA VAL A 145 -1.39 3.15 4.68
C VAL A 145 -1.60 1.90 3.85
#